data_AF-A0A0F4VJK4-F1
#
_entry.id   AF-A0A0F4VJK4-F1
#
_cell.length_a   1.000
_cell.length_b   1.000
_cell.length_c   1.000
_cell.angle_alpha   90.00
_cell.angle_beta   90.00
_cell.angle_gamma   90.00
#
_symmetry.space_group_name_H-M   'P 1'
#
loop_
_entity.id
_entity.type
_entity.pdbx_description
1 polymer ?
#
loop_
_entity_poly.entity_id
_entity_poly.type
_entity_poly.pdbx_seq_one_letter_code
_entity_poly.pdbx_strand_id
1 'polypeptide(L)'
;MRIRDIRKVKGKTLDEIAKDAKQTESAIWQFENGRSSISINYALFLRNEFGTSFDWIYDGEIIITAHKPKSSRCSVLDPVSIGLRLKDLREQFRLNKQEFGKSIGVTCQTIGQFEKGKMSPRIVIAREIKRRYHKPLDWIYFGDEIIVPKSAVRANAKQSSPEAKKKSRL
;
A
#
# COMPACT_ATOMS: atom_id res chain seq x y z
N MET A 1 13.35 1.24 13.71
CA MET A 1 12.01 1.19 13.09
C MET A 1 12.17 1.86 11.74
N ARG A 2 11.62 1.25 10.69
CA ARG A 2 11.88 1.54 9.27
C ARG A 2 12.02 3.03 8.94
N ILE A 3 11.05 3.85 9.35
CA ILE A 3 11.03 5.30 9.05
C ILE A 3 12.23 6.04 9.67
N ARG A 4 12.58 5.71 10.93
CA ARG A 4 13.74 6.29 11.62
C ARG A 4 15.03 6.03 10.86
N ASP A 5 15.13 4.86 10.24
CA ASP A 5 16.33 4.44 9.53
C ASP A 5 16.49 5.24 8.22
N ILE A 6 15.41 5.50 7.47
CA ILE A 6 15.45 6.42 6.30
C ILE A 6 15.88 7.82 6.72
N ARG A 7 15.27 8.37 7.77
CA ARG A 7 15.57 9.73 8.22
C ARG A 7 17.05 9.87 8.57
N LYS A 8 17.61 8.90 9.30
CA LYS A 8 19.05 8.86 9.64
C LYS A 8 19.95 8.69 8.42
N VAL A 9 19.61 7.80 7.47
CA VAL A 9 20.36 7.63 6.22
C VAL A 9 20.41 8.92 5.41
N LYS A 10 19.37 9.75 5.50
CA LYS A 10 19.29 11.06 4.85
C LYS A 10 19.87 12.19 5.70
N GLY A 11 20.42 11.90 6.88
CA GLY A 11 21.05 12.88 7.76
C GLY A 11 20.11 13.90 8.38
N LYS A 12 18.78 13.71 8.32
CA LYS A 12 17.80 14.68 8.84
C LYS A 12 17.57 14.51 10.35
N THR A 13 17.52 15.61 11.06
CA THR A 13 17.06 15.69 12.47
C THR A 13 15.54 15.53 12.55
N LEU A 14 15.01 15.38 13.78
CA LEU A 14 13.55 15.29 14.00
C LEU A 14 12.84 16.61 13.69
N ASP A 15 13.47 17.75 14.03
CA ASP A 15 12.96 19.09 13.76
C ASP A 15 12.87 19.39 12.25
N GLU A 16 13.94 19.11 11.50
CA GLU A 16 13.97 19.34 10.05
C GLU A 16 12.87 18.54 9.33
N ILE A 17 12.73 17.25 9.63
CA ILE A 17 11.69 16.44 8.99
C ILE A 17 10.28 16.86 9.43
N ALA A 18 10.12 17.36 10.66
CA ALA A 18 8.84 17.84 11.18
C ALA A 18 8.38 19.08 10.42
N LYS A 19 9.30 20.03 10.20
CA LYS A 19 9.07 21.22 9.38
C LYS A 19 8.72 20.84 7.94
N ASP A 20 9.49 19.97 7.31
CA ASP A 20 9.25 19.51 5.94
C ASP A 20 7.89 18.83 5.79
N ALA A 21 7.52 17.98 6.74
CA ALA A 21 6.28 17.21 6.72
C ALA A 21 5.04 17.99 7.21
N LYS A 22 5.21 19.24 7.68
CA LYS A 22 4.17 20.01 8.38
C LYS A 22 3.54 19.21 9.52
N GLN A 23 4.38 18.59 10.34
CA GLN A 23 4.01 17.81 11.51
C GLN A 23 4.77 18.32 12.74
N THR A 24 4.36 17.88 13.93
CA THR A 24 5.13 18.15 15.15
C THR A 24 6.22 17.11 15.32
N GLU A 25 7.35 17.51 15.93
CA GLU A 25 8.42 16.58 16.30
C GLU A 25 7.90 15.43 17.15
N SER A 26 7.04 15.76 18.12
CA SER A 26 6.39 14.77 18.98
C SER A 26 5.61 13.74 18.16
N ALA A 27 4.85 14.16 17.14
CA ALA A 27 4.12 13.22 16.29
C ALA A 27 5.07 12.27 15.56
N ILE A 28 6.15 12.81 14.96
CA ILE A 28 7.15 12.00 14.26
C ILE A 28 7.86 11.04 15.21
N TRP A 29 8.21 11.49 16.41
CA TRP A 29 8.79 10.63 17.44
C TRP A 29 7.84 9.49 17.83
N GLN A 30 6.54 9.77 17.99
CA GLN A 30 5.54 8.73 18.31
C GLN A 30 5.41 7.73 17.15
N PHE A 31 5.43 8.20 15.90
CA PHE A 31 5.45 7.33 14.72
C PHE A 31 6.71 6.46 14.72
N GLU A 32 7.89 7.06 14.88
CA GLU A 32 9.20 6.39 14.82
C GLU A 32 9.43 5.32 15.88
N ASN A 33 8.74 5.42 17.01
CA ASN A 33 8.79 4.45 18.09
C ASN A 33 7.59 3.48 18.09
N GLY A 34 6.74 3.52 17.05
CA GLY A 34 5.58 2.64 16.91
C GLY A 34 4.49 2.88 17.97
N ARG A 35 4.52 4.04 18.64
CA ARG A 35 3.53 4.43 19.66
C ARG A 35 2.23 4.93 19.04
N SER A 36 2.28 5.41 17.80
CA SER A 36 1.13 5.84 17.04
C SER A 36 1.19 5.35 15.60
N SER A 37 0.00 5.20 14.98
CA SER A 37 -0.12 4.86 13.57
C SER A 37 0.28 6.05 12.70
N ILE A 38 1.05 5.78 11.65
CA ILE A 38 1.51 6.80 10.71
C ILE A 38 0.31 7.41 9.96
N SER A 39 0.21 8.73 9.99
CA SER A 39 -0.80 9.45 9.23
C SER A 39 -0.56 9.29 7.73
N ILE A 40 -1.64 9.26 6.94
CA ILE A 40 -1.52 9.10 5.48
C ILE A 40 -0.78 10.26 4.82
N ASN A 41 -0.90 11.47 5.40
CA ASN A 41 -0.19 12.66 4.95
C ASN A 41 1.32 12.54 5.20
N TYR A 42 1.72 11.99 6.34
CA TYR A 42 3.12 11.72 6.61
C TYR A 42 3.67 10.63 5.69
N ALA A 43 2.91 9.55 5.44
CA ALA A 43 3.28 8.54 4.47
C ALA A 43 3.43 9.10 3.04
N LEU A 44 2.53 10.02 2.62
CA LEU A 44 2.64 10.73 1.35
C LEU A 44 3.93 11.56 1.26
N PHE A 45 4.25 12.30 2.33
CA PHE A 45 5.49 13.05 2.42
C PHE A 45 6.70 12.13 2.24
N LEU A 46 6.77 11.03 3.00
CA LEU A 46 7.86 10.05 2.92
C LEU A 46 7.96 9.42 1.52
N ARG A 47 6.83 9.14 0.86
CA ARG A 47 6.80 8.65 -0.53
C ARG A 47 7.38 9.67 -1.49
N ASN A 48 6.93 10.92 -1.43
CA ASN A 48 7.32 11.96 -2.39
C ASN A 48 8.77 12.41 -2.22
N GLU A 49 9.23 12.50 -0.97
CA GLU A 49 10.56 12.98 -0.61
C GLU A 49 11.61 11.88 -0.79
N PHE A 50 11.30 10.66 -0.32
CA PHE A 50 12.27 9.57 -0.25
C PHE A 50 12.03 8.43 -1.25
N GLY A 51 10.98 8.50 -2.06
CA GLY A 51 10.64 7.46 -3.04
C GLY A 51 10.19 6.15 -2.39
N THR A 52 9.63 6.21 -1.19
CA THR A 52 9.27 5.02 -0.40
C THR A 52 7.84 4.56 -0.67
N SER A 53 7.65 3.24 -0.69
CA SER A 53 6.35 2.61 -0.94
C SER A 53 5.46 2.62 0.30
N PHE A 54 4.14 2.78 0.14
CA PHE A 54 3.19 2.64 1.26
C PHE A 54 3.24 1.23 1.86
N ASP A 55 3.42 0.20 1.03
CA ASP A 55 3.57 -1.18 1.50
C ASP A 55 4.78 -1.33 2.42
N TRP A 56 5.91 -0.68 2.10
CA TRP A 56 7.09 -0.69 2.96
C TRP A 56 6.89 0.12 4.26
N ILE A 57 6.23 1.28 4.16
CA ILE A 57 5.95 2.16 5.32
C ILE A 57 5.06 1.44 6.34
N TYR A 58 3.95 0.86 5.87
CA TYR A 58 2.91 0.29 6.73
C TYR A 58 3.12 -1.19 7.06
N ASP A 59 3.50 -2.01 6.08
CA ASP A 59 3.64 -3.46 6.27
C ASP A 59 5.11 -3.88 6.40
N GLY A 60 6.03 -3.15 5.77
CA GLY A 60 7.47 -3.46 5.78
C GLY A 60 7.92 -4.43 4.74
N GLU A 61 7.05 -4.68 3.77
CA GLU A 61 7.37 -5.53 2.67
C GLU A 61 8.46 -4.84 1.84
N ILE A 62 9.61 -5.50 1.74
CA ILE A 62 10.63 -5.11 0.78
C ILE A 62 10.10 -5.53 -0.57
N ILE A 63 9.56 -4.55 -1.30
CA ILE A 63 9.18 -4.77 -2.68
C ILE A 63 10.49 -4.83 -3.50
N ILE A 64 10.98 -6.05 -3.76
CA ILE A 64 12.15 -6.33 -4.61
C ILE A 64 11.93 -5.94 -6.10
N THR A 65 10.70 -5.57 -6.44
CA THR A 65 10.22 -5.35 -7.79
C THR A 65 10.07 -3.85 -8.05
N ALA A 66 10.65 -3.34 -9.14
CA ALA A 66 10.62 -1.92 -9.44
C ALA A 66 9.18 -1.39 -9.47
N HIS A 67 8.81 -0.59 -8.46
CA HIS A 67 7.61 0.23 -8.51
C HIS A 67 7.86 1.30 -9.57
N LYS A 68 7.17 1.22 -10.71
CA LYS A 68 7.19 2.31 -11.69
C LYS A 68 6.02 3.22 -11.29
N PRO A 69 6.27 4.36 -10.62
CA PRO A 69 5.18 5.25 -10.30
C PRO A 69 4.52 5.71 -11.60
N LYS A 70 3.23 5.41 -11.77
CA LYS A 70 2.44 6.00 -12.86
C LYS A 70 2.14 7.47 -12.54
N SER A 71 2.03 7.79 -11.26
CA SER A 71 1.81 9.14 -10.75
C SER A 71 3.11 9.74 -10.20
N SER A 72 3.59 10.78 -10.86
CA SER A 72 4.60 11.71 -10.34
C SER A 72 4.15 12.29 -8.99
N ARG A 73 5.11 12.65 -8.13
CA ARG A 73 4.92 13.25 -6.78
C ARG A 73 3.55 13.90 -6.58
N CYS A 74 2.74 13.40 -5.64
CA CYS A 74 1.39 13.91 -5.37
C CYS A 74 1.25 14.39 -3.93
N SER A 75 0.91 15.67 -3.73
CA SER A 75 0.75 16.26 -2.39
C SER A 75 -0.50 15.79 -1.65
N VAL A 76 -1.51 15.32 -2.39
CA VAL A 76 -2.81 14.88 -1.87
C VAL A 76 -3.25 13.62 -2.62
N LEU A 77 -3.95 12.72 -1.93
CA LEU A 77 -4.62 11.58 -2.57
C LEU A 77 -5.79 12.06 -3.41
N ASP A 78 -5.95 11.51 -4.62
CA ASP A 78 -7.13 11.73 -5.44
C ASP A 78 -8.20 10.65 -5.14
N PRO A 79 -9.27 10.97 -4.39
CA PRO A 79 -10.29 10.00 -4.04
C PRO A 79 -11.07 9.51 -5.26
N VAL A 80 -11.18 10.31 -6.33
CA VAL A 80 -11.90 9.93 -7.55
C VAL A 80 -11.15 8.82 -8.26
N SER A 81 -9.85 8.99 -8.51
CA SER A 81 -9.03 7.93 -9.11
C SER A 81 -8.96 6.68 -8.24
N ILE A 82 -8.90 6.82 -6.90
CA ILE A 82 -8.95 5.67 -5.99
C ILE A 82 -10.30 4.95 -6.13
N GLY A 83 -11.40 5.70 -6.13
CA GLY A 83 -12.75 5.18 -6.28
C GLY A 83 -12.95 4.39 -7.57
N LEU A 84 -12.47 4.92 -8.69
CA LEU A 84 -12.53 4.25 -9.98
C LEU A 84 -11.74 2.93 -9.96
N ARG A 85 -10.53 2.91 -9.40
CA ARG A 85 -9.75 1.66 -9.25
C ARG A 85 -10.45 0.62 -8.40
N LEU A 86 -11.10 1.03 -7.31
CA LEU A 86 -11.86 0.10 -6.46
C LEU A 86 -13.10 -0.43 -7.17
N LYS A 87 -13.76 0.41 -7.98
CA LYS A 87 -14.88 0.00 -8.83
C LYS A 87 -14.42 -1.06 -9.84
N ASP A 88 -13.33 -0.80 -10.55
CA ASP A 88 -12.75 -1.72 -11.54
C ASP A 88 -12.36 -3.05 -10.88
N LEU A 89 -11.72 -3.01 -9.71
CA LEU A 89 -11.39 -4.22 -8.94
C LEU A 89 -12.65 -5.01 -8.61
N ARG A 90 -13.68 -4.36 -8.08
CA ARG A 90 -14.93 -5.03 -7.73
C ARG A 90 -15.57 -5.71 -8.96
N GLU A 91 -15.57 -5.03 -10.11
CA GLU A 91 -16.16 -5.52 -11.36
C GLU A 91 -15.34 -6.67 -11.96
N GLN A 92 -14.01 -6.66 -11.84
CA GLN A 92 -13.14 -7.78 -12.22
C GLN A 92 -13.50 -9.07 -11.48
N PHE A 93 -13.87 -8.97 -10.21
CA PHE A 93 -14.33 -10.11 -9.40
C PHE A 93 -15.83 -10.38 -9.52
N ARG A 94 -16.55 -9.64 -10.37
CA ARG A 94 -18.01 -9.74 -10.60
C ARG A 94 -18.84 -9.59 -9.32
N LEU A 95 -18.37 -8.79 -8.37
CA LEU A 95 -19.04 -8.58 -7.09
C LEU A 95 -19.97 -7.37 -7.16
N ASN A 96 -21.09 -7.45 -6.44
CA ASN A 96 -21.88 -6.27 -6.14
C ASN A 96 -21.27 -5.48 -4.96
N LYS A 97 -21.77 -4.26 -4.72
CA LYS A 97 -21.21 -3.36 -3.69
C LYS A 97 -21.36 -3.91 -2.26
N GLN A 98 -22.43 -4.68 -2.01
CA GLN A 98 -22.67 -5.29 -0.71
C GLN A 98 -21.70 -6.45 -0.45
N GLU A 99 -21.48 -7.31 -1.44
CA GLU A 99 -20.51 -8.41 -1.38
C GLU A 99 -19.09 -7.88 -1.20
N PHE A 100 -18.70 -6.89 -2.01
CA PHE A 100 -17.39 -6.27 -1.90
C PHE A 100 -17.20 -5.60 -0.53
N GLY A 101 -18.20 -4.87 -0.04
CA GLY A 101 -18.18 -4.28 1.30
C GLY A 101 -18.00 -5.32 2.40
N LYS A 102 -18.81 -6.39 2.37
CA LYS A 102 -18.71 -7.52 3.32
C LYS A 102 -17.31 -8.16 3.26
N SER A 103 -16.75 -8.29 2.06
CA SER A 103 -15.40 -8.80 1.82
C SER A 103 -14.27 -7.86 2.22
N ILE A 104 -14.51 -6.68 2.78
CA ILE A 104 -13.44 -5.84 3.36
C ILE A 104 -13.88 -5.19 4.69
N GLY A 105 -14.99 -5.66 5.28
CA GLY A 105 -15.50 -5.20 6.56
C GLY A 105 -16.13 -3.80 6.54
N VAL A 106 -16.71 -3.36 5.42
CA VAL A 106 -17.40 -2.07 5.31
C VAL A 106 -18.80 -2.21 4.74
N THR A 107 -19.63 -1.18 4.92
CA THR A 107 -21.01 -1.18 4.41
C THR A 107 -21.06 -0.95 2.89
N CYS A 108 -22.16 -1.39 2.26
CA CYS A 108 -22.45 -1.08 0.85
C CYS A 108 -22.44 0.44 0.57
N GLN A 109 -22.94 1.25 1.51
CA GLN A 109 -22.93 2.71 1.40
C GLN A 109 -21.51 3.26 1.38
N THR A 110 -20.61 2.74 2.24
CA THR A 110 -19.20 3.13 2.27
C THR A 110 -18.51 2.81 0.94
N ILE A 111 -18.77 1.64 0.35
CA ILE A 111 -18.28 1.32 -1.01
C ILE A 111 -18.80 2.34 -2.03
N GLY A 112 -20.09 2.67 -1.97
CA GLY A 112 -20.67 3.70 -2.84
C GLY A 112 -20.04 5.08 -2.67
N GLN A 113 -19.59 5.45 -1.46
CA GLN A 113 -18.86 6.69 -1.22
C GLN A 113 -17.43 6.64 -1.78
N PHE A 114 -16.74 5.51 -1.62
CA PHE A 114 -15.42 5.29 -2.20
C PHE A 114 -15.45 5.40 -3.72
N GLU A 115 -16.33 4.64 -4.39
CA GLU A 115 -16.42 4.61 -5.86
C GLU A 115 -16.83 5.94 -6.48
N LYS A 116 -17.56 6.78 -5.74
CA LYS A 116 -17.95 8.14 -6.16
C LYS A 116 -16.85 9.18 -5.87
N GLY A 117 -15.72 8.78 -5.30
CA GLY A 117 -14.65 9.69 -4.88
C GLY A 117 -15.05 10.66 -3.77
N LYS A 118 -16.09 10.35 -2.99
CA LYS A 118 -16.49 11.20 -1.85
C LYS A 118 -15.56 11.05 -0.66
N MET A 119 -14.88 9.91 -0.55
CA MET A 119 -13.96 9.59 0.54
C MET A 119 -12.93 8.56 0.06
N SER A 120 -11.70 8.66 0.57
CA SER A 120 -10.66 7.64 0.34
C SER A 120 -10.68 6.56 1.44
N PRO A 121 -10.35 5.30 1.12
CA PRO A 121 -10.24 4.24 2.11
C PRO A 121 -9.14 4.57 3.13
N ARG A 122 -9.44 4.39 4.41
CA ARG A 122 -8.43 4.45 5.48
C ARG A 122 -7.44 3.30 5.31
N ILE A 123 -6.25 3.45 5.88
CA ILE A 123 -5.18 2.45 5.78
C ILE A 123 -5.63 1.05 6.23
N VAL A 124 -6.46 0.94 7.27
CA VAL A 124 -7.00 -0.33 7.76
C VAL A 124 -7.83 -1.03 6.67
N ILE A 125 -8.65 -0.29 5.94
CA ILE A 125 -9.47 -0.82 4.84
C ILE A 125 -8.59 -1.17 3.63
N ALA A 126 -7.61 -0.33 3.30
CA ALA A 126 -6.67 -0.61 2.22
C ALA A 126 -5.85 -1.88 2.48
N ARG A 127 -5.43 -2.13 3.73
CA ARG A 127 -4.77 -3.38 4.13
C ARG A 127 -5.69 -4.59 3.98
N GLU A 128 -6.97 -4.43 4.25
CA GLU A 128 -7.93 -5.53 4.05
C GLU A 128 -8.18 -5.83 2.57
N ILE A 129 -8.24 -4.79 1.72
CA ILE A 129 -8.26 -4.94 0.26
C ILE A 129 -7.00 -5.67 -0.20
N LYS A 130 -5.82 -5.26 0.28
CA LYS A 130 -4.55 -5.92 -0.02
C LYS A 130 -4.57 -7.39 0.36
N ARG A 131 -5.03 -7.71 1.57
CA ARG A 131 -5.07 -9.09 2.07
C ARG A 131 -6.02 -9.98 1.27
N ARG A 132 -7.19 -9.46 0.86
CA ARG A 132 -8.23 -10.21 0.15
C ARG A 132 -7.97 -10.33 -1.35
N TYR A 133 -7.45 -9.28 -1.98
CA TYR A 133 -7.34 -9.17 -3.44
C TYR A 133 -5.90 -9.12 -3.95
N HIS A 134 -4.92 -9.24 -3.05
CA HIS A 134 -3.48 -9.23 -3.35
C HIS A 134 -3.05 -8.00 -4.16
N LYS A 135 -3.72 -6.87 -3.93
CA LYS A 135 -3.36 -5.58 -4.52
C LYS A 135 -2.51 -4.77 -3.53
N PRO A 136 -1.31 -4.32 -3.91
CA PRO A 136 -0.45 -3.53 -3.02
C PRO A 136 -1.10 -2.20 -2.65
N LEU A 137 -0.71 -1.65 -1.51
CA LEU A 137 -1.23 -0.37 -1.02
C LEU A 137 -0.97 0.76 -2.01
N ASP A 138 0.21 0.78 -2.62
CA ASP A 138 0.55 1.77 -3.63
C ASP A 138 -0.35 1.67 -4.88
N TRP A 139 -0.77 0.47 -5.28
CA TRP A 139 -1.75 0.31 -6.36
C TRP A 139 -3.12 0.89 -5.98
N ILE A 140 -3.55 0.67 -4.74
CA ILE A 140 -4.84 1.18 -4.25
C ILE A 140 -4.82 2.72 -4.29
N TYR A 141 -3.78 3.34 -3.72
CA TYR A 141 -3.70 4.80 -3.55
C TYR A 141 -3.22 5.56 -4.79
N PHE A 142 -2.30 5.00 -5.57
CA PHE A 142 -1.64 5.70 -6.68
C PHE A 142 -1.84 5.03 -8.04
N GLY A 143 -2.30 3.78 -8.06
CA GLY A 143 -2.39 2.99 -9.29
C GLY A 143 -1.03 2.46 -9.77
N ASP A 144 -0.02 2.52 -8.91
CA ASP A 144 1.30 2.01 -9.21
C ASP A 144 1.26 0.48 -9.19
N GLU A 145 1.70 -0.15 -10.27
CA GLU A 145 1.73 -1.61 -10.36
C GLU A 145 3.09 -2.15 -9.88
N ILE A 146 3.05 -3.26 -9.15
CA ILE A 146 4.25 -4.06 -8.87
C ILE A 146 4.69 -4.69 -10.20
N ILE A 147 5.80 -4.21 -10.76
CA ILE A 147 6.43 -4.83 -11.93
C ILE A 147 7.39 -5.92 -11.46
N VAL A 148 6.90 -7.16 -11.39
CA VAL A 148 7.76 -8.30 -11.08
C VAL A 148 8.75 -8.53 -12.25
N PRO A 149 10.08 -8.47 -12.02
CA PRO A 149 11.04 -8.79 -13.08
C PRO A 149 10.81 -10.20 -13.59
N LYS A 150 10.86 -10.39 -14.91
CA LYS A 150 10.68 -11.72 -15.54
C LYS A 150 11.65 -12.77 -14.97
N SER A 151 12.82 -12.35 -14.48
CA SER A 151 13.80 -13.19 -13.79
C SER A 151 13.27 -13.76 -12.47
N ALA A 152 12.56 -12.97 -11.67
CA ALA A 152 11.97 -13.40 -10.40
C ALA A 152 10.75 -14.33 -10.62
N VAL A 153 9.93 -14.07 -11.65
CA VAL A 153 8.81 -14.95 -12.03
C VAL A 153 9.32 -16.36 -12.38
N ARG A 154 10.43 -16.45 -13.14
CA ARG A 154 11.06 -17.74 -13.50
C ARG A 154 11.62 -18.50 -12.28
N ALA A 155 12.11 -17.78 -11.26
CA ALA A 155 12.61 -18.39 -10.04
C ALA A 155 11.47 -18.96 -9.17
N ASN A 156 10.37 -18.23 -9.01
CA ASN A 156 9.19 -18.68 -8.25
C ASN A 156 8.43 -19.82 -8.95
N ALA A 157 8.39 -19.83 -10.29
CA ALA A 157 7.80 -20.92 -11.07
C ALA A 157 8.57 -22.25 -10.92
N LYS A 158 9.89 -22.21 -10.64
CA LYS A 158 10.69 -23.41 -10.38
C LYS A 158 10.48 -23.97 -8.97
N GLN A 159 10.11 -23.13 -8.00
CA GLN A 159 9.83 -23.54 -6.61
C GLN A 159 8.40 -24.08 -6.42
N SER A 160 7.49 -23.79 -7.36
CA SER A 160 6.07 -24.20 -7.31
C SER A 160 5.71 -25.31 -8.31
N SER A 161 6.70 -26.01 -8.89
CA SER A 161 6.47 -27.28 -9.58
C SER A 161 6.58 -28.43 -8.57
N PRO A 162 5.59 -29.35 -8.49
CA PRO A 162 5.41 -30.18 -7.30
C PRO A 162 6.39 -31.35 -7.25
N GLU A 163 7.09 -31.49 -6.12
CA GLU A 163 7.64 -32.77 -5.60
C GLU A 163 6.51 -33.75 -5.19
N ALA A 164 5.49 -33.92 -6.05
CA ALA A 164 4.41 -34.87 -5.89
C ALA A 164 4.44 -35.94 -6.98
N LYS A 165 5.61 -36.55 -7.23
CA LYS A 165 5.73 -37.85 -7.94
C LYS A 165 6.92 -38.67 -7.41
N LYS A 166 6.99 -38.92 -6.09
CA LYS A 166 7.85 -40.00 -5.56
C LYS A 166 7.38 -40.60 -4.23
N LYS A 167 6.09 -40.92 -4.12
CA LYS A 167 5.56 -41.92 -3.15
C LYS A 167 4.37 -42.66 -3.76
N SER A 168 4.63 -43.42 -4.83
CA SER A 168 3.78 -44.52 -5.27
C SER A 168 4.66 -45.43 -6.14
N ARG A 169 5.40 -46.30 -5.45
CA ARG A 169 6.05 -47.53 -5.94
C ARG A 169 7.02 -47.98 -4.86
N LEU A 170 6.50 -48.76 -3.92
CA LEU A 170 6.98 -50.07 -3.48
C LEU A 170 5.99 -50.57 -2.43
#